data_AF-A0A953W449-F1
#
_entry.id   AF-A0A953W449-F1
#
_cell.length_a   1.000
_cell.length_b   1.000
_cell.length_c   1.000
_cell.angle_alpha   90.00
_cell.angle_beta   90.00
_cell.angle_gamma   90.00
#
_symmetry.space_group_name_H-M   'P 1'
#
loop_
_entity.id
_entity.type
_entity.pdbx_description
1 polymer ?
#
loop_
_entity_poly.entity_id
_entity_poly.type
_entity_poly.pdbx_seq_one_letter_code
_entity_poly.pdbx_strand_id
1 'polypeptide(L)'
;MAFDANDLSPHEQFVVERTSAGEIADFSAMAGPGGAKPIIRAGFLRKLLLRLDTSWAIRTPGVRIKGARIEGALDLTDCSGEGLPALSLTGCEIPDPIDISHARLARLSLNGSRFTQLHAVEAQIDGELDLCDVAPIEAAGTETLTAKLRGVRIDGDVL
;
A
#
# COMPACT_ATOMS: atom_id res chain seq x y z
N MET A 1 -15.14 2.25 -12.89
CA MET A 1 -14.64 1.43 -14.02
C MET A 1 -14.03 0.17 -13.44
N ALA A 2 -14.44 -1.01 -13.91
CA ALA A 2 -13.85 -2.27 -13.47
C ALA A 2 -12.41 -2.36 -14.03
N PHE A 3 -11.44 -2.59 -13.15
CA PHE A 3 -10.05 -2.85 -13.53
C PHE A 3 -10.00 -4.16 -14.32
N ASP A 4 -9.51 -4.10 -15.56
CA ASP A 4 -9.21 -5.28 -16.37
C ASP A 4 -7.77 -5.70 -16.10
N ALA A 5 -7.56 -6.95 -15.65
CA ALA A 5 -6.25 -7.42 -15.21
C ALA A 5 -5.22 -7.58 -16.34
N ASN A 6 -5.69 -7.55 -17.59
CA ASN A 6 -4.87 -7.74 -18.78
C ASN A 6 -4.12 -6.48 -19.25
N ASP A 7 -4.34 -5.32 -18.63
CA ASP A 7 -3.67 -4.06 -19.01
C ASP A 7 -2.86 -3.49 -17.83
N LEU A 8 -1.84 -4.24 -17.40
CA LEU A 8 -0.88 -3.78 -16.41
C LEU A 8 0.05 -2.74 -17.03
N SER A 9 0.21 -1.60 -16.36
CA SER A 9 1.23 -0.62 -16.76
C SER A 9 2.64 -1.21 -16.58
N PRO A 10 3.67 -0.66 -17.26
CA PRO A 10 5.05 -1.09 -17.07
C PRO A 10 5.51 -1.04 -15.60
N HIS A 11 5.04 -0.06 -14.82
CA HIS A 11 5.35 0.05 -13.40
C HIS A 11 4.69 -1.06 -12.58
N GLU A 12 3.44 -1.42 -12.91
CA GLU A 12 2.72 -2.50 -12.22
C GLU A 12 3.32 -3.86 -12.55
N GLN A 13 3.73 -4.09 -13.81
CA GLN A 13 4.48 -5.29 -14.21
C GLN A 13 5.78 -5.41 -13.42
N PHE A 14 6.52 -4.30 -13.27
CA PHE A 14 7.72 -4.27 -12.45
C PHE A 14 7.42 -4.62 -10.98
N VAL A 15 6.31 -4.14 -10.40
CA VAL A 15 5.91 -4.53 -9.04
C VAL A 15 5.65 -6.03 -8.95
N VAL A 16 4.92 -6.63 -9.91
CA VAL A 16 4.67 -8.08 -9.94
C VAL A 16 6.00 -8.85 -10.00
N GLU A 17 6.89 -8.46 -10.90
CA GLU A 17 8.20 -9.10 -11.07
C GLU A 17 9.01 -9.05 -9.76
N ARG A 18 9.20 -7.87 -9.17
CA ARG A 18 9.98 -7.71 -7.93
C ARG A 18 9.32 -8.42 -6.75
N THR A 19 7.99 -8.40 -6.66
CA THR A 19 7.23 -9.10 -5.61
C THR A 19 7.38 -10.62 -5.76
N SER A 20 7.35 -11.14 -6.98
CA SER A 20 7.57 -12.56 -7.26
C SER A 20 9.01 -13.01 -7.00
N ALA A 21 9.98 -12.09 -7.11
CA ALA A 21 11.36 -12.31 -6.71
C ALA A 21 11.59 -12.21 -5.19
N GLY A 22 10.61 -11.69 -4.43
CA GLY A 22 10.79 -11.40 -2.99
C GLY A 22 11.73 -10.21 -2.77
N GLU A 23 11.72 -9.24 -3.69
CA GLU A 23 12.53 -8.04 -3.68
C GLU A 23 11.68 -6.77 -3.47
N ILE A 24 12.31 -5.60 -3.44
CA ILE A 24 11.61 -4.32 -3.34
C ILE A 24 11.44 -3.76 -4.76
N ALA A 25 10.23 -3.28 -5.07
CA ALA A 25 9.97 -2.44 -6.23
C ALA A 25 10.36 -1.00 -5.90
N ASP A 26 11.64 -0.68 -6.10
CA ASP A 26 12.21 0.63 -5.77
C ASP A 26 12.16 1.57 -6.98
N PHE A 27 11.34 2.61 -6.88
CA PHE A 27 11.17 3.65 -7.88
C PHE A 27 11.93 4.95 -7.53
N SER A 28 12.75 4.96 -6.45
CA SER A 28 13.46 6.18 -6.03
C SER A 28 14.43 6.71 -7.11
N ALA A 29 14.96 5.83 -7.95
CA ALA A 29 15.84 6.20 -9.06
C ALA A 29 15.08 6.54 -10.37
N MET A 30 13.76 6.32 -10.40
CA MET A 30 12.90 6.48 -11.58
C MET A 30 12.02 7.74 -11.52
N ALA A 31 12.40 8.73 -10.71
CA ALA A 31 11.69 10.00 -10.65
C ALA A 31 11.77 10.71 -12.01
N GLY A 32 10.60 10.96 -12.62
CA GLY A 32 10.47 11.69 -13.86
C GLY A 32 10.83 13.18 -13.71
N PRO A 33 10.76 13.95 -14.81
CA PRO A 33 11.01 15.39 -14.79
C PRO A 33 10.20 16.08 -13.68
N GLY A 34 10.86 16.90 -12.86
CA GLY A 34 10.21 17.60 -11.74
C GLY A 34 9.91 16.75 -10.52
N GLY A 35 10.47 15.53 -10.41
CA GLY A 35 10.27 14.65 -9.26
C GLY A 35 8.99 13.81 -9.35
N ALA A 36 8.39 13.70 -10.54
CA ALA A 36 7.19 12.90 -10.75
C ALA A 36 7.43 11.41 -10.44
N LYS A 37 6.71 10.88 -9.46
CA LYS A 37 6.81 9.47 -9.08
C LYS A 37 6.02 8.58 -10.04
N PRO A 38 6.50 7.35 -10.33
CA PRO A 38 5.76 6.36 -11.11
C PRO A 38 4.39 6.05 -10.50
N ILE A 39 3.36 6.06 -11.35
CA ILE A 39 1.97 5.82 -10.93
C ILE A 39 1.69 4.31 -10.89
N ILE A 40 1.09 3.86 -9.79
CA ILE A 40 0.57 2.52 -9.57
C ILE A 40 -0.89 2.66 -9.12
N ARG A 41 -1.80 1.87 -9.69
CA ARG A 41 -3.22 1.95 -9.31
C ARG A 41 -3.46 1.21 -8.00
N ALA A 42 -4.23 1.79 -7.08
CA ALA A 42 -4.63 1.14 -5.84
C ALA A 42 -5.46 -0.13 -6.09
N GLY A 43 -6.29 -0.13 -7.13
CA GLY A 43 -7.04 -1.30 -7.58
C GLY A 43 -6.14 -2.49 -7.96
N PHE A 44 -4.98 -2.22 -8.58
CA PHE A 44 -3.97 -3.25 -8.85
C PHE A 44 -3.40 -3.82 -7.55
N LEU A 45 -3.01 -2.96 -6.60
CA LEU A 45 -2.48 -3.41 -5.31
C LEU A 45 -3.48 -4.28 -4.55
N ARG A 46 -4.77 -3.90 -4.55
CA ARG A 46 -5.83 -4.74 -3.97
C ARG A 46 -5.87 -6.12 -4.61
N LYS A 47 -5.88 -6.20 -5.95
CA LYS A 47 -5.91 -7.49 -6.65
C LYS A 47 -4.66 -8.34 -6.37
N LEU A 48 -3.48 -7.70 -6.32
CA LEU A 48 -2.22 -8.34 -5.98
C LEU A 48 -2.26 -8.91 -4.56
N LEU A 49 -2.60 -8.10 -3.56
CA LEU A 49 -2.66 -8.51 -2.15
C LEU A 49 -3.68 -9.64 -1.91
N LEU A 50 -4.81 -9.61 -2.62
CA LEU A 50 -5.83 -10.65 -2.58
C LEU A 50 -5.49 -11.89 -3.42
N ARG A 51 -4.37 -11.88 -4.15
CA ARG A 51 -3.93 -12.98 -5.03
C ARG A 51 -5.02 -13.41 -6.03
N LEU A 52 -5.80 -12.46 -6.54
CA LEU A 52 -6.91 -12.75 -7.44
C LEU A 52 -6.42 -13.26 -8.80
N ASP A 53 -5.18 -12.95 -9.16
CA ASP A 53 -4.50 -13.51 -10.32
C ASP A 53 -3.44 -14.52 -9.87
N THR A 54 -3.65 -15.79 -10.24
CA THR A 54 -2.74 -16.89 -9.90
C THR A 54 -1.34 -16.76 -10.51
N SER A 55 -1.18 -15.94 -11.55
CA SER A 55 0.13 -15.67 -12.16
C SER A 55 0.98 -14.71 -11.33
N TRP A 56 0.38 -13.97 -10.38
CA TRP A 56 1.08 -12.98 -9.56
C TRP A 56 1.52 -13.61 -8.23
N ALA A 57 2.63 -14.33 -8.28
CA ALA A 57 3.21 -14.93 -7.09
C ALA A 57 3.70 -13.86 -6.10
N ILE A 58 3.30 -13.97 -4.84
CA ILE A 58 3.84 -13.16 -3.75
C ILE A 58 4.80 -14.00 -2.92
N ARG A 59 6.10 -13.72 -3.03
CA ARG A 59 7.11 -14.33 -2.15
C ARG A 59 7.27 -13.54 -0.87
N THR A 60 7.77 -14.22 0.15
CA THR A 60 8.18 -13.54 1.39
C THR A 60 9.26 -12.51 1.07
N PRO A 61 9.23 -11.33 1.72
CA PRO A 61 8.41 -10.98 2.87
C PRO A 61 7.01 -10.41 2.56
N GLY A 62 6.61 -10.22 1.29
CA GLY A 62 5.34 -9.60 0.90
C GLY A 62 5.50 -8.56 -0.22
N VAL A 63 4.53 -7.65 -0.36
CA VAL A 63 4.56 -6.57 -1.36
C VAL A 63 5.30 -5.37 -0.78
N ARG A 64 6.40 -4.96 -1.42
CA ARG A 64 7.21 -3.81 -0.99
C ARG A 64 7.45 -2.87 -2.15
N ILE A 65 6.97 -1.64 -2.00
CA ILE A 65 7.03 -0.59 -3.00
C ILE A 65 7.64 0.64 -2.35
N LYS A 66 8.59 1.24 -3.05
CA LYS A 66 9.27 2.44 -2.57
C LYS A 66 9.27 3.53 -3.62
N GLY A 67 8.93 4.76 -3.22
CA GLY A 67 9.03 5.94 -4.08
C GLY A 67 8.02 6.01 -5.22
N ALA A 68 6.83 5.42 -5.07
CA ALA A 68 5.76 5.45 -6.08
C ALA A 68 4.61 6.38 -5.68
N ARG A 69 3.74 6.71 -6.65
CA ARG A 69 2.46 7.37 -6.42
C ARG A 69 1.33 6.36 -6.60
N ILE A 70 0.54 6.13 -5.55
CA ILE A 70 -0.57 5.18 -5.54
C ILE A 70 -1.87 5.94 -5.83
N GLU A 71 -2.46 5.76 -7.00
CA GLU A 71 -3.68 6.46 -7.41
C GLU A 71 -4.94 5.64 -7.21
N GLY A 72 -5.99 6.29 -6.71
CA GLY A 72 -7.26 5.69 -6.33
C GLY A 72 -7.26 5.24 -4.86
N ALA A 73 -8.46 5.11 -4.29
CA ALA A 73 -8.61 4.66 -2.91
C ALA A 73 -8.10 3.21 -2.74
N LEU A 74 -7.18 3.01 -1.80
CA LEU A 74 -6.70 1.68 -1.43
C LEU A 74 -7.66 1.07 -0.41
N ASP A 75 -8.70 0.44 -0.93
CA ASP A 75 -9.72 -0.25 -0.15
C ASP A 75 -9.40 -1.74 0.00
N LEU A 76 -9.04 -2.13 1.22
CA LEU A 76 -8.83 -3.51 1.68
C LEU A 76 -9.88 -3.90 2.73
N THR A 77 -11.02 -3.20 2.78
CA THR A 77 -12.09 -3.46 3.75
C THR A 77 -12.57 -4.91 3.65
N ASP A 78 -12.86 -5.53 4.81
CA ASP A 78 -13.35 -6.91 4.93
C ASP A 78 -12.39 -7.99 4.37
N CYS A 79 -11.14 -7.64 4.06
CA CYS A 79 -10.14 -8.58 3.56
C CYS A 79 -9.46 -9.34 4.72
N SER A 80 -10.25 -10.06 5.53
CA SER A 80 -9.78 -10.77 6.72
C SER A 80 -9.47 -12.26 6.53
N GLY A 81 -9.91 -12.86 5.40
CA GLY A 81 -9.91 -14.32 5.14
C GLY A 81 -8.67 -15.12 5.58
N GLU A 82 -7.79 -15.50 4.65
CA GLU A 82 -6.54 -16.19 5.00
C GLU A 82 -5.46 -15.23 5.55
N GLY A 83 -5.76 -13.93 5.62
CA GLY A 83 -4.80 -12.88 5.92
C GLY A 83 -4.05 -12.39 4.67
N LEU A 84 -3.93 -11.08 4.55
CA LEU A 84 -3.16 -10.41 3.52
C LEU A 84 -1.65 -10.49 3.84
N PRO A 85 -0.78 -10.60 2.81
CA PRO A 85 0.66 -10.55 3.02
C PRO A 85 1.10 -9.18 3.55
N ALA A 86 2.36 -9.06 3.96
CA ALA A 86 2.91 -7.78 4.40
C ALA A 86 2.87 -6.76 3.25
N LEU A 87 2.48 -5.53 3.58
CA LEU A 87 2.47 -4.39 2.66
C LEU A 87 3.40 -3.31 3.20
N SER A 88 4.40 -2.94 2.40
CA SER A 88 5.31 -1.82 2.67
C SER A 88 5.19 -0.80 1.55
N LEU A 89 4.72 0.40 1.88
CA LEU A 89 4.70 1.56 1.00
C LEU A 89 5.63 2.60 1.62
N THR A 90 6.88 2.63 1.15
CA THR A 90 7.93 3.47 1.74
C THR A 90 8.20 4.70 0.87
N GLY A 91 8.10 5.91 1.41
CA GLY A 91 8.32 7.14 0.63
C GLY A 91 7.31 7.34 -0.51
N CYS A 92 6.14 6.71 -0.43
CA CYS A 92 5.11 6.75 -1.45
C CYS A 92 4.21 7.99 -1.30
N GLU A 93 3.53 8.38 -2.37
CA GLU A 93 2.46 9.39 -2.35
C GLU A 93 1.12 8.71 -2.58
N ILE A 94 0.19 8.91 -1.66
CA ILE A 94 -1.11 8.24 -1.66
C ILE A 94 -2.18 9.35 -1.48
N PRO A 95 -2.55 10.04 -2.59
CA PRO A 95 -3.52 11.14 -2.55
C PRO A 95 -4.90 10.74 -2.03
N ASP A 96 -5.31 9.51 -2.31
CA ASP A 96 -6.61 8.97 -1.94
C ASP A 96 -6.57 8.21 -0.60
N PRO A 97 -7.72 7.96 0.05
CA PRO A 97 -7.76 7.27 1.34
C PRO A 97 -7.24 5.83 1.29
N ILE A 98 -6.62 5.39 2.39
CA ILE A 98 -6.28 4.01 2.67
C ILE A 98 -7.29 3.46 3.68
N ASP A 99 -8.04 2.43 3.31
CA ASP A 99 -8.98 1.75 4.20
C ASP A 99 -8.60 0.28 4.35
N ILE A 100 -8.27 -0.11 5.58
CA ILE A 100 -7.96 -1.48 5.99
C ILE A 100 -8.95 -1.96 7.06
N SER A 101 -10.12 -1.34 7.18
CA SER A 101 -11.11 -1.68 8.20
C SER A 101 -11.56 -3.14 8.05
N HIS A 102 -11.62 -3.87 9.17
CA HIS A 102 -11.92 -5.31 9.18
C HIS A 102 -10.98 -6.19 8.33
N ALA A 103 -9.82 -5.66 7.91
CA ALA A 103 -8.81 -6.43 7.19
C ALA A 103 -7.85 -7.11 8.16
N ARG A 104 -7.22 -8.21 7.71
CA ARG A 104 -6.11 -8.84 8.44
C ARG A 104 -4.85 -8.78 7.58
N LEU A 105 -3.77 -8.17 8.07
CA LEU A 105 -2.50 -8.05 7.37
C LEU A 105 -1.36 -8.65 8.19
N ALA A 106 -0.36 -9.24 7.52
CA ALA A 106 0.83 -9.73 8.22
C ALA A 106 1.65 -8.58 8.84
N ARG A 107 1.85 -7.47 8.09
CA ARG A 107 2.48 -6.22 8.53
C ARG A 107 2.03 -5.07 7.63
N LEU A 108 2.05 -3.85 8.14
CA LEU A 108 1.82 -2.62 7.37
C LEU A 108 2.90 -1.59 7.69
N SER A 109 3.67 -1.16 6.69
CA SER A 109 4.56 -0.01 6.81
C SER A 109 4.17 1.06 5.80
N LEU A 110 3.95 2.27 6.30
CA LEU A 110 3.76 3.50 5.54
C LEU A 110 4.94 4.46 5.73
N ASN A 111 6.10 3.94 6.14
CA ASN A 111 7.28 4.73 6.50
C ASN A 111 7.62 5.81 5.46
N GLY A 112 7.74 7.06 5.89
CA GLY A 112 8.10 8.18 5.03
C GLY A 112 7.07 8.51 3.94
N SER A 113 5.90 7.87 3.94
CA SER A 113 4.86 8.09 2.92
C SER A 113 3.99 9.30 3.22
N ARG A 114 3.42 9.85 2.15
CA ARG A 114 2.55 11.02 2.19
C ARG A 114 1.12 10.63 1.87
N PHE A 115 0.19 10.85 2.80
CA PHE A 115 -1.23 10.53 2.63
C PHE A 115 -2.13 11.41 3.50
N THR A 116 -3.42 11.46 3.21
CA THR A 116 -4.40 12.26 3.97
C THR A 116 -5.17 11.45 4.99
N GLN A 117 -5.57 10.21 4.66
CA GLN A 117 -6.49 9.42 5.47
C GLN A 117 -6.08 7.95 5.55
N LEU A 118 -6.01 7.41 6.77
CA LEU A 118 -5.88 5.99 7.07
C LEU A 118 -7.03 5.54 7.98
N HIS A 119 -7.81 4.57 7.52
CA HIS A 119 -8.90 3.95 8.26
C HIS A 119 -8.53 2.51 8.60
N ALA A 120 -8.39 2.20 9.89
CA ALA A 120 -8.06 0.87 10.38
C ALA A 120 -9.03 0.48 11.50
N VAL A 121 -10.33 0.56 11.21
CA VAL A 121 -11.36 0.19 12.18
C VAL A 121 -11.42 -1.33 12.28
N GLU A 122 -11.18 -1.87 13.47
CA GLU A 122 -11.25 -3.32 13.75
C GLU A 122 -10.34 -4.15 12.84
N ALA A 123 -9.26 -3.54 12.34
CA ALA A 123 -8.23 -4.21 11.57
C ALA A 123 -7.34 -5.07 12.48
N GLN A 124 -6.77 -6.15 11.93
CA GLN A 124 -5.80 -6.99 12.61
C GLN A 124 -4.47 -6.94 11.86
N ILE A 125 -3.39 -6.62 12.57
CA ILE A 125 -2.03 -6.61 12.06
C ILE A 125 -1.24 -7.61 12.91
N ASP A 126 -0.88 -8.74 12.29
CA ASP A 126 -0.23 -9.86 12.99
C ASP A 126 1.24 -9.54 13.39
N GLY A 127 1.78 -8.43 12.89
CA GLY A 127 3.12 -7.94 13.19
C GLY A 127 3.11 -6.43 13.37
N GLU A 128 4.06 -5.77 12.72
CA GLU A 128 4.31 -4.34 12.89
C GLU A 128 3.34 -3.44 12.09
N LEU A 129 2.95 -2.33 12.72
CA LEU A 129 2.38 -1.14 12.09
C LEU A 129 3.40 0.01 12.20
N ASP A 130 3.96 0.41 11.07
CA ASP A 130 4.97 1.47 11.01
C ASP A 130 4.42 2.70 10.29
N LEU A 131 4.26 3.78 11.04
CA LEU A 131 3.82 5.09 10.60
C LEU A 131 4.91 6.15 10.83
N CYS A 132 6.18 5.76 10.94
CA CYS A 132 7.28 6.70 11.08
C CYS A 132 7.40 7.62 9.86
N ASP A 133 7.76 8.89 10.10
CA ASP A 133 8.03 9.88 9.06
C ASP A 133 6.87 10.13 8.07
N VAL A 134 5.64 9.76 8.43
CA VAL A 134 4.46 10.04 7.61
C VAL A 134 4.14 11.54 7.61
N ALA A 135 3.65 12.03 6.47
CA ALA A 135 3.27 13.43 6.33
C ALA A 135 1.98 13.56 5.52
N PRO A 136 1.21 14.66 5.68
CA PRO A 136 0.14 14.95 4.75
C PRO A 136 0.70 15.13 3.34
N ILE A 137 -0.05 14.65 2.33
CA ILE A 137 0.17 15.06 0.95
C ILE A 137 -0.43 16.45 0.77
N GLU A 138 0.31 17.38 0.18
CA GLU A 138 -0.13 18.76 -0.03
C GLU A 138 -1.29 18.79 -1.02
N ALA A 139 -2.52 18.80 -0.49
CA ALA A 139 -3.72 19.17 -1.21
C ALA A 139 -4.12 20.57 -0.76
N ALA A 140 -4.28 21.50 -1.72
CA ALA A 140 -4.51 22.92 -1.50
C ALA A 140 -5.42 23.22 -0.28
N GLY A 141 -4.80 23.58 0.84
CA GLY A 141 -5.48 24.13 2.02
C GLY A 141 -5.82 23.17 3.16
N THR A 142 -5.47 21.88 3.12
CA THR A 142 -5.63 20.98 4.29
C THR A 142 -4.40 20.11 4.51
N GLU A 143 -3.45 20.57 5.34
CA GLU A 143 -2.24 19.84 5.75
C GLU A 143 -2.52 18.83 6.88
N THR A 144 -3.70 18.22 6.90
CA THR A 144 -4.09 17.31 7.99
C THR A 144 -4.01 15.87 7.53
N LEU A 145 -3.22 15.08 8.23
CA LEU A 145 -3.23 13.61 8.13
C LEU A 145 -4.12 13.07 9.26
N THR A 146 -5.12 12.25 8.91
CA THR A 146 -6.00 11.59 9.87
C THR A 146 -5.79 10.09 9.84
N ALA A 147 -5.46 9.50 10.99
CA ALA A 147 -5.41 8.05 11.17
C ALA A 147 -6.47 7.61 12.19
N LYS A 148 -7.44 6.81 11.76
CA LYS A 148 -8.52 6.25 12.59
C LYS A 148 -8.24 4.79 12.91
N LEU A 149 -7.66 4.53 14.07
CA LEU A 149 -7.22 3.19 14.53
C LEU A 149 -8.18 2.59 15.57
N ARG A 150 -9.50 2.65 15.33
CA ARG A 150 -10.50 2.23 16.32
C ARG A 150 -10.57 0.71 16.40
N GLY A 151 -10.23 0.13 17.55
CA GLY A 151 -10.36 -1.31 17.77
C GLY A 151 -9.36 -2.15 16.96
N VAL A 152 -8.31 -1.51 16.41
CA VAL A 152 -7.22 -2.22 15.75
C VAL A 152 -6.53 -3.16 16.75
N ARG A 153 -6.14 -4.34 16.30
CA ARG A 153 -5.27 -5.27 17.02
C ARG A 153 -3.94 -5.34 16.31
N ILE A 154 -2.86 -5.15 17.05
CA ILE A 154 -1.49 -5.16 16.52
C ILE A 154 -0.71 -6.09 17.45
N ASP A 155 -0.28 -7.23 16.92
CA ASP A 155 0.43 -8.24 17.71
C ASP A 155 1.95 -7.96 17.78
N GLY A 156 2.46 -7.10 16.89
CA GLY A 156 3.83 -6.59 16.90
C GLY A 156 3.93 -5.14 17.37
N ASP A 157 4.99 -4.46 16.91
CA ASP A 157 5.30 -3.09 17.32
C ASP A 157 4.44 -2.04 16.59
N VAL A 158 4.25 -0.89 17.24
CA VAL A 158 3.66 0.30 16.65
C VAL A 158 4.72 1.39 16.66
N LEU A 159 5.15 1.83 15.48
CA LEU A 159 6.19 2.84 15.31
C LEU A 159 5.64 4.15 14.73
#